data_AF-A0A2W4TVS8-F1
#
_entry.id   AF-A0A2W4TVS8-F1
#
_cell.length_a   1.000
_cell.length_b   1.000
_cell.length_c   1.000
_cell.angle_alpha   90.00
_cell.angle_beta   90.00
_cell.angle_gamma   90.00
#
_symmetry.space_group_name_H-M   'P 1'
#
loop_
_entity.id
_entity.type
_entity.pdbx_description
1 polymer ?
#
loop_
_entity_poly.entity_id
_entity_poly.type
_entity_poly.pdbx_seq_one_letter_code
_entity_poly.pdbx_strand_id
1 'polypeptide(L)' 'MLIIDIHSTPRQAFANGFLKGLGSPLMLYGVFRPPKLQQVNPLKTPERSDLDALAGDWLKVGLDLKSAI' A
#
# COMPACT_ATOMS: atom_id res chain seq x y z
N MET A 1 8.04 -6.65 2.92
CA MET A 1 8.17 -6.26 1.50
C MET A 1 9.33 -7.05 0.92
N LEU A 2 9.05 -8.03 0.08
CA LEU A 2 10.05 -8.96 -0.46
C LEU A 2 10.60 -8.38 -1.76
N ILE A 3 11.67 -7.59 -1.68
CA ILE A 3 12.36 -7.06 -2.86
C ILE A 3 13.25 -8.18 -3.39
N ILE A 4 12.88 -8.75 -4.54
CA ILE A 4 13.73 -9.68 -5.27
C ILE A 4 14.72 -8.81 -6.05
N ASP A 5 15.96 -8.75 -5.55
CA ASP A 5 17.05 -8.02 -6.20
C ASP A 5 17.67 -8.90 -7.30
N ILE A 6 17.29 -8.61 -8.54
CA ILE A 6 17.67 -9.38 -9.75
C ILE A 6 19.11 -9.06 -10.19
N HIS A 7 19.77 -8.08 -9.58
CA HIS A 7 21.13 -7.67 -9.94
C HIS A 7 22.24 -8.36 -9.10
N SER A 8 21.88 -9.34 -8.28
CA SER A 8 22.85 -10.02 -7.40
C SER A 8 23.70 -11.05 -8.13
N THR A 9 25.02 -11.06 -7.86
CA THR A 9 25.92 -12.11 -8.36
C THR A 9 25.58 -13.47 -7.70
N PRO A 10 25.88 -14.62 -8.34
CA PRO A 10 25.53 -15.94 -7.78
C PRO A 10 26.07 -16.18 -6.35
N ARG A 11 27.28 -15.70 -6.06
CA ARG A 11 27.88 -15.79 -4.71
C ARG A 11 27.09 -14.96 -3.70
N GLN A 12 26.62 -13.78 -4.09
CA GLN A 12 25.85 -12.88 -3.24
C GLN A 12 24.42 -13.42 -3.02
N ALA A 13 23.81 -13.99 -4.06
CA ALA A 13 22.52 -14.68 -3.94
C ALA A 13 22.61 -15.87 -2.96
N PHE A 14 23.68 -16.66 -3.03
CA PHE A 14 23.93 -17.76 -2.09
C PHE A 14 24.11 -17.25 -0.66
N ALA A 15 24.99 -16.26 -0.44
CA ALA A 15 25.23 -15.71 0.90
C ALA A 15 23.94 -15.13 1.51
N ASN A 16 23.16 -14.39 0.71
CA ASN A 16 21.88 -13.84 1.13
C ASN A 16 20.85 -14.93 1.43
N GLY A 17 20.77 -15.97 0.60
CA GLY A 17 19.88 -17.11 0.80
C GLY A 17 20.25 -17.91 2.06
N PHE A 18 21.54 -18.13 2.28
CA PHE A 18 22.06 -18.84 3.44
C PHE A 18 21.78 -18.08 4.75
N LEU A 19 22.06 -16.77 4.78
CA LEU A 19 21.76 -15.92 5.94
C LEU A 19 20.26 -15.86 6.24
N LYS A 20 19.42 -15.73 5.20
CA LYS A 20 17.95 -15.77 5.36
C LYS A 20 17.47 -17.15 5.84
N GLY A 21 18.09 -18.23 5.37
CA GLY A 21 17.79 -19.60 5.82
C GLY A 21 18.10 -19.81 7.29
N LEU A 22 19.26 -19.34 7.77
CA LEU A 22 19.63 -19.39 9.18
C LEU A 22 18.77 -18.49 10.06
N GLY A 23 18.37 -17.32 9.56
CA GLY A 23 17.51 -16.38 10.30
C GLY A 23 16.03 -16.77 10.33
N SER A 24 15.57 -17.66 9.44
CA SER A 24 14.16 -18.04 9.30
C SER A 24 13.55 -18.65 10.58
N PRO A 25 14.19 -19.63 11.26
CA PRO A 25 13.67 -20.16 12.52
C PRO A 25 13.57 -19.09 13.60
N LEU A 26 14.53 -18.17 13.65
CA LEU A 26 14.50 -17.07 14.61
C LEU A 26 13.32 -16.14 14.35
N MET A 27 13.01 -15.85 13.07
CA MET A 27 11.87 -15.00 12.66
C MET A 27 10.51 -15.68 12.89
N LEU A 28 10.43 -17.01 12.78
CA LEU A 28 9.19 -17.77 12.95
C LEU A 28 8.87 -18.10 14.41
N TYR A 29 9.90 -18.45 15.20
CA TYR A 29 9.74 -18.93 16.57
C TYR A 29 10.24 -17.94 17.63
N GLY A 30 10.85 -16.84 17.23
CA GLY A 30 11.21 -15.75 18.13
C GLY A 30 9.98 -15.02 18.65
N VAL A 31 9.99 -14.69 19.94
CA VAL A 31 8.96 -13.84 20.55
C VAL A 31 9.25 -12.39 20.17
N PHE A 32 8.77 -11.98 19.00
CA PHE A 32 8.85 -10.58 18.59
C PHE A 32 7.60 -9.83 19.05
N ARG A 33 7.81 -8.66 19.63
CA ARG A 33 6.72 -7.71 19.82
C ARG A 33 6.31 -7.20 18.44
N PRO A 34 5.04 -7.29 18.04
CA PRO A 34 4.59 -6.71 16.79
C PRO A 34 4.92 -5.21 16.80
N PRO A 35 5.28 -4.63 15.64
CA PRO A 35 5.49 -3.19 15.55
C PRO A 35 4.19 -2.47 15.96
N LYS A 36 4.32 -1.35 16.65
CA LYS A 36 3.17 -0.50 16.97
C LYS A 36 2.53 -0.07 15.66
N LEU A 37 1.34 -0.59 15.36
CA LEU A 37 0.55 -0.13 14.23
C LEU A 37 0.32 1.37 14.40
N GLN A 38 0.67 2.15 13.38
CA GLN A 38 0.23 3.53 13.34
C GLN A 38 -1.29 3.51 13.31
N GLN A 39 -1.91 4.25 14.24
CA GLN A 39 -3.35 4.44 14.22
C GLN A 39 -3.69 5.19 12.94
N VAL A 40 -4.32 4.49 12.00
CA VAL A 40 -4.88 5.12 10.81
C VAL A 40 -6.12 5.86 11.29
N ASN A 41 -6.14 7.18 11.09
CA ASN A 41 -7.34 7.96 11.39
C ASN A 41 -8.48 7.42 10.51
N PRO A 42 -9.63 7.04 11.09
CA PRO A 42 -10.78 6.66 10.29
C PRO A 42 -11.14 7.84 9.40
N LEU A 43 -11.29 7.59 8.10
CA LEU A 43 -11.79 8.58 7.16
C LEU A 43 -13.19 8.99 7.62
N LYS A 44 -13.43 10.30 7.69
CA LYS A 44 -14.77 10.81 7.98
C LYS A 44 -15.71 10.35 6.87
N THR A 45 -16.84 9.75 7.26
CA THR A 45 -17.93 9.48 6.34
C THR A 45 -18.38 10.81 5.73
N PRO A 46 -18.52 10.91 4.39
CA PRO A 46 -18.98 12.13 3.77
C PRO A 46 -20.40 12.45 4.26
N GLU A 47 -20.64 13.72 4.58
CA GLU A 47 -21.94 14.22 5.05
C GLU A 47 -22.98 14.34 3.91
N ARG A 48 -22.57 14.14 2.66
CA ARG A 48 -23.42 14.27 1.48
C ARG A 48 -24.02 12.93 1.09
N SER A 49 -25.29 12.96 0.67
CA SER A 49 -25.92 11.81 0.05
C SER A 49 -25.25 11.49 -1.30
N ASP A 50 -25.21 10.21 -1.66
CA ASP A 50 -24.63 9.75 -2.93
C ASP A 50 -25.29 10.43 -4.14
N LEU A 51 -26.59 10.70 -4.04
CA LEU A 51 -27.37 11.38 -5.08
C LEU A 51 -26.92 12.83 -5.28
N ASP A 52 -26.66 13.56 -4.19
CA ASP A 52 -26.19 14.95 -4.26
C ASP A 52 -24.76 15.03 -4.81
N ALA A 53 -23.91 14.05 -4.46
CA ALA A 53 -22.55 13.96 -4.99
C ALA A 53 -22.57 13.71 -6.51
N LEU A 54 -23.36 12.73 -6.96
CA LEU A 54 -23.53 12.42 -8.38
C LEU A 54 -24.07 13.60 -9.18
N ALA A 55 -25.10 14.28 -8.68
CA ALA A 55 -25.67 15.44 -9.35
C ALA A 55 -24.65 16.58 -9.52
N GLY A 56 -23.84 16.83 -8.48
CA GLY A 56 -22.76 17.82 -8.53
C GLY A 56 -21.66 17.48 -9.53
N ASP A 57 -21.28 16.21 -9.62
CA ASP A 57 -20.24 15.76 -10.54
C ASP A 57 -20.70 15.81 -12.01
N TRP A 58 -21.94 15.41 -12.30
CA TRP A 58 -22.52 15.56 -13.64
C TRP A 58 -22.63 17.02 -14.07
N LEU A 59 -22.97 17.92 -13.14
CA LEU A 59 -23.01 19.35 -13.41
C LEU A 59 -21.63 19.90 -13.79
N LYS A 60 -20.56 19.48 -13.10
CA LYS A 60 -19.18 19.85 -13.46
C LYS A 60 -18.81 19.35 -14.86
N VAL A 61 -19.10 18.09 -15.17
CA VAL A 61 -18.85 17.53 -16.51
C VAL A 61 -19.57 18.35 -17.59
N GLY A 62 -20.82 18.74 -17.35
CA GLY A 62 -21.58 19.58 -18.28
C GLY A 62 -20.99 20.98 -18.46
N LEU A 63 -20.47 21.59 -17.39
CA LEU A 63 -19.79 22.88 -17.46
C LEU A 63 -18.46 22.80 -18.22
N ASP A 64 -17.68 21.75 -17.98
CA ASP A 64 -16.41 21.53 -18.67
C ASP A 64 -16.64 21.34 -20.17
N LEU A 65 -17.64 20.52 -20.55
CA LEU A 65 -18.05 20.35 -21.94
C LEU A 65 -18.50 21.66 -22.59
N LYS A 66 -19.28 22.47 -21.88
CA LYS A 66 -19.72 23.79 -22.35
C LYS A 66 -18.55 24.75 -22.56
N SER A 67 -17.51 24.66 -21.73
CA SER A 67 -16.32 25.52 -21.85
C SER A 67 -15.37 25.12 -22.99
N ALA A 68 -15.47 23.87 -23.45
CA ALA A 68 -14.64 23.32 -24.52
C ALA A 68 -15.22 23.51 -25.94
N ILE A 69 -16.42 24.08 -26.04
CA ILE A 69 -17.13 24.41 -27.30
C ILE A 69 -17.20 25.93 -27.43
#